data_AF-A0A939XMS1-F1
#
_entry.id   AF-A0A939XMS1-F1
#
_cell.length_a   1.000
_cell.length_b   1.000
_cell.length_c   1.000
_cell.angle_alpha   90.00
_cell.angle_beta   90.00
_cell.angle_gamma   90.00
#
_symmetry.space_group_name_H-M   'P 1'
#
loop_
_entity.id
_entity.type
_entity.pdbx_description
1 polymer ?
#
loop_
_entity_poly.entity_id
_entity_poly.type
_entity_poly.pdbx_seq_one_letter_code
_entity_poly.pdbx_strand_id
1 'polypeptide(L)'
;MTGLLERIQSPLDVRGLAREELPTLAREIRDMILEVVSKTGGHLASSLGVVELTLALHRVFNTPVDKIVWDVGHQSYAHKILTGRREQFGTLRQWQGISGFPKRDESEYDCFDVGHSGTSIAAALGMAVARDCRGGNEKIVAVIGDGAL
;
A
#
# COMPACT_ATOMS: atom_id res chain seq x y z
N MET A 1 -4.15 12.00 23.69
CA MET A 1 -5.27 11.37 22.97
C MET A 1 -4.65 10.51 21.90
N THR A 2 -4.92 9.20 21.90
CA THR A 2 -4.39 8.27 20.90
C THR A 2 -5.07 8.52 19.55
N GLY A 3 -4.28 8.73 18.49
CA GLY A 3 -4.78 9.02 17.13
C GLY A 3 -5.52 7.83 16.52
N LEU A 4 -6.32 8.06 15.47
CA LEU A 4 -7.05 6.98 14.79
C LEU A 4 -6.10 5.96 14.15
N LEU A 5 -5.00 6.45 13.56
CA LEU A 5 -3.95 5.67 12.91
C LEU A 5 -3.25 4.71 13.88
N GLU A 6 -3.13 5.04 15.16
CA GLU A 6 -2.53 4.16 16.16
C GLU A 6 -3.35 2.88 16.39
N ARG A 7 -4.66 2.95 16.10
CA ARG A 7 -5.59 1.81 16.18
C ARG A 7 -5.56 0.92 14.94
N ILE A 8 -4.89 1.35 13.87
CA ILE A 8 -4.82 0.61 12.61
C ILE A 8 -3.58 -0.27 12.60
N GLN A 9 -3.79 -1.59 12.62
CA GLN A 9 -2.75 -2.60 12.57
C GLN A 9 -2.83 -3.42 11.27
N SER A 10 -3.99 -3.45 10.64
CA SER A 10 -4.24 -4.18 9.40
C SER A 10 -5.33 -3.53 8.53
N PRO A 11 -5.50 -3.97 7.28
CA PRO A 11 -6.61 -3.54 6.43
C PRO A 11 -8.00 -3.82 7.02
N LEU A 12 -8.13 -4.80 7.92
CA LEU A 12 -9.40 -5.11 8.58
C LEU A 12 -9.86 -3.95 9.48
N ASP A 13 -8.93 -3.27 10.15
CA ASP A 13 -9.25 -2.15 11.02
C ASP A 13 -9.83 -0.98 10.21
N VAL A 14 -9.29 -0.74 9.01
CA VAL A 14 -9.80 0.28 8.06
C VAL A 14 -11.22 -0.04 7.60
N ARG A 15 -11.57 -1.32 7.45
CA ARG A 15 -12.93 -1.77 7.09
C ARG A 15 -13.93 -1.53 8.23
N GLY A 16 -13.47 -1.66 9.47
CA GLY A 16 -14.28 -1.44 10.67
C GLY A 16 -14.63 0.02 10.94
N LEU A 17 -13.89 0.98 10.36
CA LEU A 17 -14.15 2.41 10.56
C LEU A 17 -15.48 2.87 9.96
N ALA A 18 -16.11 3.86 10.57
CA ALA A 18 -17.17 4.62 9.93
C ALA A 18 -16.61 5.42 8.74
N ARG A 19 -17.45 5.76 7.74
CA ARG A 19 -16.98 6.47 6.54
C ARG A 19 -16.48 7.86 6.88
N GLU A 20 -17.07 8.46 7.90
CA GLU A 20 -16.79 9.79 8.44
C GLU A 20 -15.44 9.86 9.16
N GLU A 21 -14.89 8.70 9.57
CA GLU A 21 -13.56 8.60 10.18
C GLU A 21 -12.44 8.55 9.12
N LEU A 22 -12.74 8.19 7.87
CA LEU A 22 -11.74 8.02 6.81
C LEU A 22 -10.97 9.31 6.47
N PRO A 23 -11.59 10.51 6.40
CA PRO A 23 -10.84 11.76 6.18
C PRO A 23 -9.84 12.05 7.30
N THR A 24 -10.19 11.73 8.55
CA THR A 24 -9.29 11.88 9.71
C THR A 24 -8.10 10.93 9.58
N LEU A 25 -8.35 9.65 9.26
CA LEU A 25 -7.28 8.68 9.03
C LEU A 25 -6.36 9.10 7.87
N ALA A 26 -6.94 9.59 6.77
CA ALA A 26 -6.19 10.06 5.62
C ALA A 26 -5.24 11.22 5.98
N ARG A 27 -5.70 12.17 6.81
CA ARG A 27 -4.86 13.26 7.32
C ARG A 27 -3.72 12.73 8.18
N GLU A 28 -4.00 11.86 9.14
CA GLU A 28 -2.97 11.29 10.03
C GLU A 28 -1.91 10.49 9.25
N ILE A 29 -2.31 9.77 8.21
CA ILE A 29 -1.37 9.08 7.30
C ILE A 29 -0.48 10.08 6.57
N ARG A 30 -1.03 11.19 6.07
CA ARG A 30 -0.24 12.24 5.42
C ARG A 30 0.76 12.87 6.38
N ASP A 31 0.34 13.16 7.61
CA ASP A 31 1.19 13.76 8.63
C ASP A 31 2.37 12.82 8.95
N MET A 32 2.12 11.51 9.10
CA MET A 32 3.18 10.52 9.28
C MET A 32 4.13 10.44 8.07
N ILE A 33 3.59 10.43 6.85
CA ILE A 33 4.41 10.41 5.62
C ILE A 33 5.31 11.64 5.55
N LEU A 34 4.75 12.83 5.80
CA LEU A 34 5.49 14.09 5.82
C LEU A 34 6.61 14.06 6.87
N GLU A 35 6.29 13.64 8.09
CA GLU A 35 7.24 13.59 9.18
C GLU A 35 8.42 12.66 8.87
N VAL A 36 8.14 11.43 8.45
CA VAL A 36 9.18 10.43 8.18
C VAL A 36 10.01 10.82 6.96
N VAL A 37 9.37 11.16 5.84
CA VAL A 37 10.07 11.49 4.59
C VAL A 37 10.92 12.75 4.74
N SER A 38 10.55 13.69 5.62
CA SER A 38 11.40 14.85 5.92
C SER A 38 12.75 14.48 6.56
N LYS A 39 12.84 13.31 7.21
CA LYS A 39 14.05 12.80 7.88
C LYS A 39 14.80 11.79 7.02
N THR A 40 14.08 10.88 6.37
CA THR A 40 14.68 9.74 5.64
C THR A 40 14.85 10.00 4.14
N GLY A 41 14.24 11.06 3.61
CA GLY A 41 13.99 11.20 2.18
C GLY A 41 12.99 10.16 1.66
N GLY A 42 12.76 10.14 0.35
CA GLY A 42 11.84 9.22 -0.31
C GLY A 42 10.82 9.91 -1.22
N HIS A 43 9.77 9.19 -1.57
CA HIS A 43 8.79 9.60 -2.57
C HIS A 43 7.57 10.25 -1.91
N LEU A 44 7.59 11.58 -1.84
CA LEU A 44 6.56 12.35 -1.14
C LEU A 44 5.29 12.55 -1.97
N ALA A 45 5.40 13.28 -3.08
CA ALA A 45 4.23 13.73 -3.85
C ALA A 45 3.37 12.56 -4.37
N SER A 46 4.02 11.53 -4.91
CA SER A 46 3.36 10.30 -5.39
C SER A 46 2.59 9.59 -4.27
N SER A 47 3.17 9.49 -3.08
CA SER A 47 2.56 8.82 -1.92
C SER A 47 1.40 9.62 -1.33
N LEU A 48 1.52 10.95 -1.25
CA LEU A 48 0.44 11.82 -0.76
C LEU A 48 -0.77 11.82 -1.72
N GLY A 49 -0.52 11.68 -3.03
CA GLY A 49 -1.55 11.71 -4.07
C GLY A 49 -2.48 10.48 -4.08
N VAL A 50 -2.12 9.39 -3.42
CA VAL A 50 -2.89 8.12 -3.46
C VAL A 50 -3.38 7.66 -2.08
N VAL A 51 -3.34 8.50 -1.05
CA VAL A 51 -3.79 8.12 0.31
C VAL A 51 -5.25 7.65 0.31
N GLU A 52 -6.16 8.43 -0.27
CA GLU A 52 -7.58 8.08 -0.35
C GLU A 52 -7.81 6.83 -1.20
N LEU A 53 -7.12 6.72 -2.33
CA LEU A 53 -7.19 5.53 -3.19
C LEU A 53 -6.79 4.29 -2.39
N THR A 54 -5.69 4.37 -1.64
CA THR A 54 -5.16 3.27 -0.84
C THR A 54 -6.14 2.85 0.26
N LEU A 55 -6.74 3.83 0.95
CA LEU A 55 -7.79 3.57 1.95
C LEU A 55 -9.00 2.88 1.32
N ALA A 56 -9.47 3.36 0.17
CA ALA A 56 -10.60 2.78 -0.54
C ALA A 56 -10.29 1.34 -0.99
N LEU A 57 -9.09 1.09 -1.53
CA LEU A 57 -8.66 -0.24 -1.94
C LEU A 57 -8.64 -1.22 -0.76
N HIS A 58 -8.01 -0.89 0.36
CA HIS A 58 -7.96 -1.76 1.54
C HIS A 58 -9.30 -1.92 2.25
N ARG A 59 -10.21 -0.96 2.07
CA ARG A 59 -11.57 -1.05 2.58
C ARG A 59 -12.46 -1.99 1.74
N VAL A 60 -12.25 -2.02 0.42
CA VAL A 60 -13.10 -2.79 -0.51
C VAL A 60 -12.55 -4.20 -0.74
N PHE A 61 -11.24 -4.33 -0.93
CA PHE A 61 -10.59 -5.59 -1.29
C PHE A 61 -10.10 -6.35 -0.07
N ASN A 62 -10.24 -7.68 -0.11
CA ASN A 62 -9.83 -8.58 0.94
C ASN A 62 -8.34 -8.94 0.89
N THR A 63 -7.45 -7.97 1.01
CA THR A 63 -6.00 -8.25 1.07
C THR A 63 -5.64 -8.99 2.37
N PRO A 64 -4.74 -9.99 2.33
CA PRO A 64 -3.88 -10.38 1.20
C PRO A 64 -4.45 -11.47 0.29
N VAL A 65 -5.70 -11.92 0.49
CA VAL A 65 -6.36 -12.88 -0.42
C VAL A 65 -6.49 -12.25 -1.81
N ASP A 66 -7.11 -11.07 -1.87
CA ASP A 66 -7.06 -10.20 -3.04
C ASP A 66 -5.66 -9.59 -3.19
N LYS A 67 -5.22 -9.40 -4.44
CA LYS A 67 -3.89 -8.90 -4.77
C LYS A 67 -3.97 -7.48 -5.30
N ILE A 68 -3.15 -6.60 -4.73
CA ILE A 68 -2.94 -5.23 -5.21
C ILE A 68 -1.50 -5.13 -5.70
N VAL A 69 -1.33 -4.95 -7.01
CA VAL A 69 -0.05 -4.79 -7.68
C VAL A 69 0.19 -3.30 -7.93
N TRP A 70 1.18 -2.72 -7.28
CA TRP A 70 1.56 -1.31 -7.47
C TRP A 70 2.63 -1.19 -8.54
N ASP A 71 2.40 -0.44 -9.62
CA ASP A 71 3.45 -0.15 -10.61
C ASP A 71 4.49 0.81 -10.03
N VAL A 72 5.78 0.55 -10.27
CA VAL A 72 6.95 1.21 -9.63
C VAL A 72 7.00 1.03 -8.11
N GLY A 73 5.90 1.32 -7.40
CA GLY A 73 5.75 1.17 -5.96
C GLY A 73 6.04 2.42 -5.13
N HIS A 74 6.56 3.49 -5.75
CA HIS A 74 6.93 4.75 -5.09
C HIS A 74 5.76 5.53 -4.47
N GLN A 75 4.52 5.13 -4.72
CA GLN A 75 3.29 5.71 -4.22
C GLN A 75 2.68 4.89 -3.06
N SER A 76 3.32 3.79 -2.66
CA SER A 76 2.74 2.77 -1.77
C SER A 76 2.96 3.01 -0.27
N TYR A 77 3.36 4.21 0.17
CA TYR A 77 3.65 4.44 1.61
C TYR A 77 2.42 4.28 2.50
N ALA A 78 1.26 4.79 2.08
CA ALA A 78 0.00 4.53 2.78
C ALA A 78 -0.31 3.02 2.84
N HIS A 79 0.01 2.26 1.78
CA HIS A 79 -0.19 0.81 1.75
C HIS A 79 0.70 0.13 2.80
N LYS A 80 1.98 0.49 2.89
CA LYS A 80 2.87 -0.05 3.92
C LYS A 80 2.37 0.26 5.34
N ILE A 81 1.98 1.50 5.59
CA ILE A 81 1.45 1.94 6.88
C ILE A 81 0.21 1.13 7.29
N LEU A 82 -0.74 0.93 6.37
CA LEU A 82 -2.02 0.26 6.63
C LEU A 82 -1.92 -1.27 6.72
N THR A 83 -0.80 -1.86 6.29
CA THR A 83 -0.60 -3.32 6.29
C THR A 83 0.44 -3.76 7.32
N GLY A 84 0.34 -3.21 8.54
CA GLY A 84 1.11 -3.66 9.70
C GLY A 84 2.52 -3.10 9.83
N ARG A 85 2.96 -2.20 8.93
CA ARG A 85 4.33 -1.64 8.95
C ARG A 85 4.40 -0.22 9.49
N ARG A 86 3.34 0.31 10.11
CA ARG A 86 3.30 1.65 10.72
C ARG A 86 4.48 1.91 11.66
N GLU A 87 4.77 0.97 12.57
CA GLU A 87 5.82 1.14 13.58
C GLU A 87 7.23 1.09 12.99
N GLN A 88 7.40 0.30 11.92
CA GLN A 88 8.66 0.21 11.19
C GLN A 88 8.83 1.36 10.19
N PHE A 89 7.78 2.15 9.92
CA PHE A 89 7.78 3.15 8.86
C PHE A 89 8.85 4.23 9.05
N GLY A 90 9.24 4.55 10.30
CA GLY A 90 10.35 5.46 10.59
C GLY A 90 11.72 5.00 10.06
N THR A 91 11.86 3.72 9.66
CA THR A 91 13.09 3.14 9.09
C THR A 91 13.12 3.16 7.56
N LEU A 92 12.14 3.82 6.92
CA LEU A 92 11.98 3.87 5.47
C LEU A 92 13.29 4.19 4.74
N ARG A 93 13.68 3.30 3.81
CA ARG A 93 14.88 3.42 2.97
C ARG A 93 16.21 3.48 3.74
N GLN A 94 16.21 3.16 5.03
CA GLN A 94 17.42 3.08 5.83
C GLN A 94 18.01 1.67 5.77
N TRP A 95 19.31 1.55 6.09
CA TRP A 95 19.95 0.25 6.23
C TRP A 95 19.21 -0.60 7.27
N GLN A 96 18.90 -1.86 6.92
CA GLN A 96 18.07 -2.79 7.73
C GLN A 96 16.64 -2.29 8.03
N GLY A 97 16.19 -1.22 7.37
CA GLY A 97 14.83 -0.74 7.44
C GLY A 97 13.95 -1.26 6.31
N ILE A 98 12.72 -0.75 6.23
CA ILE A 98 11.77 -1.12 5.18
C ILE A 98 12.12 -0.47 3.82
N SER A 99 11.82 -1.19 2.76
CA SER A 99 12.02 -0.75 1.38
C SER A 99 11.17 0.48 1.04
N GLY A 100 11.68 1.30 0.11
CA GLY A 100 10.91 2.39 -0.50
C GLY A 100 9.84 1.92 -1.50
N PHE A 101 9.77 0.63 -1.80
CA PHE A 101 8.87 0.00 -2.76
C PHE A 101 8.29 -1.29 -2.15
N PRO A 102 7.15 -1.80 -2.64
CA PRO A 102 6.67 -3.12 -2.30
C PRO A 102 7.71 -4.20 -2.56
N LYS A 103 7.88 -5.10 -1.58
CA LYS A 103 8.81 -6.21 -1.61
C LYS A 103 8.19 -7.42 -0.90
N ARG A 104 8.08 -8.55 -1.60
CA ARG A 104 7.41 -9.79 -1.15
C ARG A 104 7.98 -10.33 0.14
N ASP A 105 9.31 -10.28 0.30
CA ASP A 105 9.98 -10.74 1.52
C ASP A 105 9.73 -9.81 2.72
N GLU A 106 9.20 -8.61 2.52
CA GLU A 106 8.89 -7.66 3.59
C GLU A 106 7.47 -7.82 4.13
N SER A 107 6.52 -8.24 3.29
CA SER A 107 5.10 -8.32 3.68
C SER A 107 4.29 -9.22 2.76
N GLU A 108 3.34 -9.98 3.34
CA GLU A 108 2.35 -10.76 2.58
C GLU A 108 1.43 -9.90 1.70
N TYR A 109 1.34 -8.60 2.00
CA TYR A 109 0.54 -7.62 1.26
C TYR A 109 1.25 -7.08 0.02
N ASP A 110 2.58 -7.25 -0.06
CA ASP A 110 3.39 -6.87 -1.20
C ASP A 110 3.47 -8.05 -2.18
N CYS A 111 2.46 -8.21 -3.03
CA CYS A 111 2.34 -9.41 -3.87
C CYS A 111 3.32 -9.51 -5.06
N PHE A 112 4.04 -8.43 -5.37
CA PHE A 112 4.99 -8.34 -6.47
C PHE A 112 6.11 -7.34 -6.14
N ASP A 113 7.36 -7.71 -6.41
CA ASP A 113 8.51 -6.83 -6.23
C ASP A 113 8.56 -5.82 -7.37
N VAL A 114 8.70 -4.54 -7.04
CA VAL A 114 8.71 -3.46 -8.04
C VAL A 114 9.81 -2.44 -7.78
N GLY A 115 10.10 -1.68 -8.84
CA GLY A 115 11.06 -0.58 -8.86
C GLY A 115 11.13 0.02 -10.27
N HIS A 116 11.14 -0.83 -11.30
CA HIS A 116 10.92 -0.43 -12.69
C HIS A 116 9.43 -0.26 -13.01
N SER A 117 9.12 0.67 -13.92
CA SER A 117 7.76 0.93 -14.40
C SER A 117 7.31 -0.08 -15.46
N GLY A 118 6.00 -0.14 -15.71
CA GLY A 118 5.40 -0.92 -16.80
C GLY A 118 5.32 -2.42 -16.54
N THR A 119 5.47 -2.84 -15.28
CA THR A 119 5.50 -4.25 -14.88
C THR A 119 4.19 -4.75 -14.30
N SER A 120 3.35 -3.84 -13.76
CA SER A 120 2.17 -4.20 -12.97
C SER A 120 1.08 -4.92 -13.77
N ILE A 121 0.78 -4.48 -14.99
CA ILE A 121 -0.29 -5.07 -15.81
C ILE A 121 0.05 -6.50 -16.22
N ALA A 122 1.29 -6.72 -16.68
CA ALA A 122 1.75 -8.06 -17.05
C ALA A 122 1.77 -9.01 -15.84
N ALA A 123 2.25 -8.53 -14.68
CA ALA A 123 2.22 -9.29 -13.43
C ALA A 123 0.79 -9.62 -12.99
N ALA A 124 -0.12 -8.63 -13.00
CA ALA A 124 -1.52 -8.80 -12.65
C ALA A 124 -2.23 -9.78 -13.59
N LEU A 125 -1.96 -9.73 -14.89
CA LEU A 125 -2.48 -10.70 -15.86
C LEU A 125 -2.02 -12.12 -15.53
N GLY A 126 -0.72 -12.30 -15.25
CA GLY A 126 -0.19 -13.62 -14.85
C GLY A 126 -0.85 -14.16 -13.59
N MET A 127 -1.04 -13.31 -12.57
CA MET A 127 -1.75 -13.68 -11.34
C MET A 127 -3.22 -14.04 -11.61
N ALA A 128 -3.90 -13.28 -12.46
CA ALA A 128 -5.30 -13.53 -12.84
C ALA A 128 -5.45 -14.87 -13.57
N VAL A 129 -4.59 -15.17 -14.54
CA VAL A 129 -4.58 -16.46 -15.24
C VAL A 129 -4.28 -17.61 -14.28
N ALA A 130 -3.31 -17.44 -13.38
CA ALA A 130 -2.97 -18.47 -12.40
C ALA A 130 -4.12 -18.76 -11.43
N ARG A 131 -4.85 -17.73 -10.98
CA ARG A 131 -6.09 -17.87 -10.21
C ARG A 131 -7.12 -18.69 -10.98
N ASP A 132 -7.39 -18.33 -12.22
CA ASP A 132 -8.45 -18.95 -13.03
C ASP A 132 -8.14 -20.44 -13.25
N CYS A 133 -6.88 -20.78 -13.54
CA CYS A 133 -6.40 -22.17 -13.63
C CYS A 133 -6.58 -22.98 -12.34
N ARG A 134 -6.59 -22.30 -11.18
CA ARG A 134 -6.78 -22.92 -9.86
C ARG A 134 -8.24 -22.92 -9.40
N GLY A 135 -9.16 -22.35 -10.19
CA GLY A 135 -10.56 -22.16 -9.79
C GLY A 135 -10.77 -21.16 -8.66
N GLY A 136 -9.82 -20.24 -8.45
CA GLY A 136 -9.92 -19.18 -7.45
C GLY A 136 -10.88 -18.07 -7.85
N ASN A 137 -11.24 -17.21 -6.89
CA ASN A 137 -12.17 -16.09 -7.11
C ASN A 137 -11.65 -14.74 -6.56
N GLU A 138 -10.41 -14.73 -6.05
CA GLU A 138 -9.74 -13.55 -5.56
C GLU A 138 -9.59 -12.47 -6.64
N LYS A 139 -9.63 -11.21 -6.21
CA LYS A 139 -9.49 -10.06 -7.10
C LYS A 139 -8.02 -9.73 -7.29
N ILE A 140 -7.66 -9.39 -8.52
CA ILE A 140 -6.32 -8.91 -8.87
C ILE A 140 -6.49 -7.49 -9.40
N VAL A 141 -5.84 -6.52 -8.76
CA VAL A 141 -5.96 -5.09 -9.04
C VAL A 141 -4.57 -4.55 -9.33
N ALA A 142 -4.39 -3.91 -10.49
CA ALA A 142 -3.17 -3.17 -10.80
C ALA A 142 -3.41 -1.67 -10.56
N VAL A 143 -2.47 -1.01 -9.88
CA VAL A 143 -2.46 0.44 -9.70
C VAL A 143 -1.26 1.00 -10.46
N ILE A 144 -1.52 1.70 -11.56
CA ILE A 144 -0.52 2.23 -12.47
C ILE A 144 -0.66 3.74 -12.59
N GLY A 145 0.48 4.45 -12.59
CA GLY A 145 0.52 5.88 -12.88
C GLY A 145 0.40 6.13 -14.38
N ASP A 146 -0.13 7.28 -14.78
CA ASP A 146 -0.32 7.69 -16.17
C ASP A 146 0.99 7.70 -16.97
N GLY A 147 2.10 8.13 -16.37
CA GLY A 147 3.42 8.10 -17.03
C GLY A 147 4.04 6.70 -17.19
N ALA A 148 3.46 5.67 -16.58
CA ALA A 148 3.94 4.29 -16.65
C ALA A 148 3.09 3.39 -17.55
N LEU A 149 1.93 3.88 -18.01
CA LEU A 149 0.98 3.17 -18.88
C LEU A 149 1.41 3.22 -20.35
#